data_AF-A0A3N1X261-F1
#
_entry.id   AF-A0A3N1X261-F1
#
_cell.length_a   1.000
_cell.length_b   1.000
_cell.length_c   1.000
_cell.angle_alpha   90.00
_cell.angle_beta   90.00
_cell.angle_gamma   90.00
#
_symmetry.space_group_name_H-M   'P 1'
#
loop_
_entity.id
_entity.type
_entity.pdbx_description
1 polymer ?
#
loop_
_entity_poly.entity_id
_entity_poly.type
_entity_poly.pdbx_seq_one_letter_code
_entity_poly.pdbx_strand_id
1 'polypeptide(L)'
;MLAAPLQVPSPPALPRPCMPRARVLSGLAAGLAACVLLTGCAGSVSPQRNVRGDPFNESQALQSGMNRFANLTMRDNLDSLEVLLDKLYQRNPAMWRASGLASRDAAREAVMFAIRSGGAWPGGQVPQRGVDAIRVAFAPVYSGDRAGLMVYGLGTMLVEAYDGRLHLTLFNGLNAQKIANAAHNVTVAAWLLASRRDEQGRLLLLADDITPEERNLSFAREFGKIIGRLDTLAAVNDEKVRRSLLDYLQGLVAGPFLQFIPIGASAGS
;
A
#
# COMPACT_ATOMS: atom_id res chain seq x y z
N MET A 1 49.58 26.80 -59.08
CA MET A 1 49.73 25.36 -59.37
C MET A 1 48.77 24.61 -58.46
N LEU A 2 47.72 24.05 -59.06
CA LEU A 2 46.73 23.18 -58.44
C LEU A 2 47.42 21.91 -57.91
N ALA A 3 47.09 21.48 -56.68
CA ALA A 3 47.34 20.12 -56.21
C ALA A 3 46.00 19.56 -55.70
N ALA A 4 45.62 18.43 -56.30
CA ALA A 4 44.33 17.78 -56.22
C ALA A 4 44.07 17.08 -54.86
N PRO A 5 42.81 16.94 -54.45
CA PRO A 5 42.44 16.20 -53.24
C PRO A 5 42.66 14.69 -53.41
N LEU A 6 43.19 14.07 -52.35
CA LEU A 6 43.45 12.63 -52.23
C LEU A 6 42.14 11.83 -52.20
N GLN A 7 41.95 10.96 -53.19
CA GLN A 7 40.84 10.02 -53.30
C GLN A 7 41.12 8.78 -52.43
N VAL A 8 40.28 8.53 -51.42
CA VAL A 8 40.31 7.30 -50.61
C VAL A 8 39.41 6.24 -51.28
N PRO A 9 39.91 5.01 -51.53
CA PRO A 9 39.15 3.98 -52.24
C PRO A 9 38.03 3.37 -51.38
N SER A 10 36.88 3.13 -52.03
CA SER A 10 35.70 2.49 -51.46
C SER A 10 35.93 1.02 -51.09
N PRO A 11 35.34 0.49 -50.00
CA PRO A 11 35.44 -0.92 -49.64
C PRO A 11 34.66 -1.83 -50.60
N PRO A 12 35.09 -3.09 -50.78
CA PRO A 12 34.50 -4.04 -51.72
C PRO A 12 33.08 -4.47 -51.32
N ALA A 13 32.23 -4.67 -52.33
CA ALA A 13 30.87 -5.16 -52.18
C ALA A 13 30.83 -6.62 -51.70
N LEU A 14 29.98 -6.89 -50.70
CA LEU A 14 29.71 -8.24 -50.22
C LEU A 14 28.96 -9.07 -51.28
N PRO A 15 29.26 -10.38 -51.38
CA PRO A 15 28.64 -11.26 -52.37
C PRO A 15 27.15 -11.49 -52.08
N ARG A 16 26.35 -11.47 -53.14
CA ARG A 16 24.92 -11.82 -53.10
C ARG A 16 24.77 -13.34 -52.91
N PRO A 17 23.93 -13.83 -51.98
CA PRO A 17 23.65 -15.25 -51.90
C PRO A 17 22.82 -15.70 -53.12
N CYS A 18 23.34 -16.71 -53.82
CA CYS A 18 22.63 -17.48 -54.84
C CYS A 18 21.46 -18.24 -54.21
N MET A 19 20.24 -18.03 -54.71
CA MET A 19 19.12 -18.93 -54.45
C MET A 19 19.21 -20.15 -55.37
N PRO A 20 19.26 -21.39 -54.86
CA PRO A 20 18.97 -22.56 -55.66
C PRO A 20 17.45 -22.73 -55.78
N ARG A 21 16.97 -22.85 -57.03
CA ARG A 21 15.65 -23.42 -57.34
C ARG A 21 15.81 -24.92 -57.53
N ALA A 22 15.25 -25.74 -56.63
CA ALA A 22 14.76 -27.09 -56.97
C ALA A 22 13.92 -27.73 -55.85
N ARG A 23 12.67 -28.05 -56.22
CA ARG A 23 11.91 -29.31 -56.00
C ARG A 23 11.86 -29.89 -54.58
N VAL A 24 10.74 -29.75 -53.85
CA VAL A 24 9.49 -30.57 -53.91
C VAL A 24 9.62 -31.88 -53.14
N LEU A 25 8.77 -31.98 -52.11
CA LEU A 25 8.30 -33.16 -51.36
C LEU A 25 9.35 -34.08 -50.74
N SER A 26 9.49 -33.99 -49.40
CA SER A 26 9.46 -35.10 -48.42
C SER A 26 10.12 -34.61 -47.12
N GLY A 27 9.34 -34.26 -46.11
CA GLY A 27 9.89 -33.79 -44.82
C GLY A 27 8.90 -33.16 -43.84
N LEU A 28 7.63 -33.00 -44.24
CA LEU A 28 6.56 -32.44 -43.39
C LEU A 28 6.25 -33.28 -42.13
N ALA A 29 6.75 -34.51 -42.02
CA ALA A 29 6.54 -35.35 -40.84
C ALA A 29 7.59 -35.16 -39.72
N ALA A 30 8.78 -34.64 -40.02
CA ALA A 30 9.85 -34.49 -39.03
C ALA A 30 9.90 -33.08 -38.39
N GLY A 31 9.38 -32.05 -39.08
CA GLY A 31 9.29 -30.68 -38.54
C GLY A 31 8.16 -30.48 -37.53
N LEU A 32 7.08 -31.26 -37.63
CA LEU A 32 5.92 -31.13 -36.73
C LEU A 32 6.19 -31.69 -35.33
N ALA A 33 7.06 -32.70 -35.21
CA ALA A 33 7.39 -33.32 -33.91
C ALA A 33 8.33 -32.45 -33.06
N ALA A 34 9.15 -31.59 -33.68
CA ALA A 34 10.05 -30.68 -32.96
C ALA A 34 9.34 -29.44 -32.39
N CYS A 35 8.22 -29.01 -33.00
CA CYS A 35 7.43 -27.87 -32.50
C CYS A 35 6.51 -28.22 -31.33
N VAL A 36 6.19 -29.50 -31.10
CA VAL A 36 5.30 -29.94 -30.00
C VAL A 36 6.06 -30.07 -28.67
N LEU A 37 7.39 -30.18 -28.69
CA LEU A 37 8.21 -30.33 -27.48
C LEU A 37 8.66 -29.01 -26.85
N LEU A 38 8.28 -27.85 -27.41
CA LEU A 38 8.65 -26.52 -26.89
C LEU A 38 7.48 -25.77 -26.19
N THR A 39 6.29 -26.36 -26.07
CA THR A 39 5.14 -25.72 -25.40
C THR A 39 5.02 -26.04 -23.90
N GLY A 40 6.03 -26.71 -23.32
CA GLY A 40 6.00 -27.26 -21.97
C GLY A 40 6.49 -26.36 -20.81
N CYS A 41 6.58 -25.03 -20.97
CA CYS A 41 7.01 -24.13 -19.88
C CYS A 41 6.23 -22.81 -19.85
N ALA A 42 4.90 -22.87 -19.75
CA ALA A 42 4.07 -21.72 -19.36
C ALA A 42 3.11 -22.15 -18.24
N GLY A 43 3.68 -22.74 -17.19
CA GLY A 43 2.95 -23.29 -16.05
C GLY A 43 3.39 -22.66 -14.73
N SER A 44 3.38 -21.34 -14.64
CA SER A 44 3.28 -20.66 -13.35
C SER A 44 2.15 -19.64 -13.43
N VAL A 45 0.95 -20.11 -13.09
CA VAL A 45 -0.15 -19.21 -12.72
C VAL A 45 0.32 -18.48 -11.47
N SER A 46 0.94 -17.31 -11.67
CA SER A 46 1.05 -16.32 -10.61
C SER A 46 -0.38 -16.07 -10.12
N PRO A 47 -0.67 -16.10 -8.81
CA PRO A 47 -2.00 -15.79 -8.33
C PRO A 47 -2.35 -14.37 -8.79
N GLN A 48 -3.17 -14.24 -9.83
CA GLN A 48 -3.68 -12.96 -10.28
C GLN A 48 -4.53 -12.40 -9.15
N ARG A 49 -4.04 -11.35 -8.51
CA ARG A 49 -4.84 -10.57 -7.57
C ARG A 49 -5.84 -9.77 -8.40
N ASN A 50 -7.08 -10.23 -8.44
CA ASN A 50 -8.18 -9.43 -8.97
C ASN A 50 -8.32 -8.15 -8.16
N VAL A 51 -8.10 -7.00 -8.81
CA VAL A 51 -8.38 -5.68 -8.23
C VAL A 51 -9.89 -5.47 -8.39
N ARG A 52 -10.65 -5.69 -7.30
CA ARG A 52 -12.07 -5.36 -7.29
C ARG A 52 -12.21 -3.83 -7.24
N GLY A 53 -12.77 -3.25 -8.29
CA GLY A 53 -13.23 -1.86 -8.28
C GLY A 53 -14.62 -1.77 -7.65
N ASP A 54 -14.84 -0.80 -6.77
CA ASP A 54 -16.17 -0.53 -6.23
C ASP A 54 -17.11 0.03 -7.33
N PRO A 55 -18.40 -0.33 -7.34
CA PRO A 55 -19.36 0.20 -8.30
C PRO A 55 -19.44 1.73 -8.19
N PHE A 56 -19.61 2.38 -9.34
CA PHE A 56 -19.76 3.83 -9.42
C PHE A 56 -21.05 4.26 -8.70
N ASN A 57 -20.94 5.20 -7.76
CA ASN A 57 -22.08 5.81 -7.07
C ASN A 57 -22.08 7.30 -7.43
N GLU A 58 -23.23 7.86 -7.80
CA GLU A 58 -23.39 9.27 -8.21
C GLU A 58 -22.92 10.27 -7.13
N SER A 59 -22.94 9.88 -5.85
CA SER A 59 -22.36 10.67 -4.76
C SER A 59 -20.82 10.77 -4.81
N GLN A 60 -20.15 9.96 -5.65
CA GLN A 60 -18.69 10.02 -5.90
C GLN A 60 -18.32 11.14 -6.88
N ALA A 61 -19.24 11.58 -7.75
CA ALA A 61 -18.98 12.65 -8.73
C ALA A 61 -18.68 13.99 -8.06
N LEU A 62 -19.17 14.18 -6.83
CA LEU A 62 -18.88 15.36 -6.04
C LEU A 62 -17.60 15.21 -5.20
N GLN A 63 -17.08 14.01 -4.91
CA GLN A 63 -15.88 13.84 -4.07
C GLN A 63 -14.59 14.14 -4.84
N SER A 64 -13.64 14.86 -4.23
CA SER A 64 -12.30 14.95 -4.81
C SER A 64 -11.68 13.55 -4.89
N GLY A 65 -10.97 13.24 -5.98
CA GLY A 65 -10.27 11.96 -6.13
C GLY A 65 -9.34 11.63 -4.95
N MET A 66 -8.85 12.66 -4.26
CA MET A 66 -8.05 12.53 -3.05
C MET A 66 -8.84 11.99 -1.85
N ASN A 67 -10.05 12.50 -1.63
CA ASN A 67 -10.89 12.03 -0.52
C ASN A 67 -11.30 10.58 -0.77
N ARG A 68 -11.52 10.19 -2.04
CA ARG A 68 -11.74 8.79 -2.41
C ARG A 68 -10.49 7.93 -2.13
N PHE A 69 -9.30 8.39 -2.51
CA PHE A 69 -8.04 7.68 -2.23
C PHE A 69 -7.79 7.50 -0.72
N ALA A 70 -8.01 8.56 0.08
CA ALA A 70 -7.94 8.50 1.53
C ALA A 70 -8.95 7.52 2.13
N ASN A 71 -10.20 7.54 1.67
CA ASN A 71 -11.25 6.62 2.12
C ASN A 71 -10.89 5.15 1.82
N LEU A 72 -10.34 4.88 0.63
CA LEU A 72 -9.84 3.56 0.26
C LEU A 72 -8.66 3.14 1.14
N THR A 73 -7.74 4.07 1.42
CA THR A 73 -6.60 3.80 2.29
C THR A 73 -7.02 3.47 3.72
N MET A 74 -7.97 4.22 4.30
CA MET A 74 -8.54 3.91 5.62
C MET A 74 -9.16 2.51 5.64
N ARG A 75 -10.06 2.20 4.69
CA ARG A 75 -10.70 0.89 4.57
C ARG A 75 -9.66 -0.23 4.50
N ASP A 76 -8.75 -0.13 3.53
CA ASP A 76 -7.76 -1.16 3.26
C ASP A 76 -6.75 -1.33 4.42
N ASN A 77 -6.50 -0.28 5.20
CA ASN A 77 -5.68 -0.36 6.41
C ASN A 77 -6.41 -1.09 7.54
N LEU A 78 -7.70 -0.81 7.76
CA LEU A 78 -8.49 -1.56 8.74
C LEU A 78 -8.61 -3.05 8.36
N ASP A 79 -8.74 -3.36 7.07
CA ASP A 79 -8.76 -4.74 6.59
C ASP A 79 -7.40 -5.42 6.78
N SER A 80 -6.30 -4.71 6.58
CA SER A 80 -4.96 -5.22 6.90
C SER A 80 -4.77 -5.45 8.41
N LEU A 81 -5.32 -4.59 9.27
CA LEU A 81 -5.30 -4.79 10.73
C LEU A 81 -6.12 -6.01 11.16
N GLU A 82 -7.27 -6.26 10.52
CA GLU A 82 -8.10 -7.43 10.77
C GLU A 82 -7.37 -8.74 10.40
N VAL A 83 -6.73 -8.77 9.23
CA VAL A 83 -5.89 -9.90 8.80
C VAL A 83 -4.69 -10.10 9.73
N LEU A 84 -4.07 -9.01 10.19
CA LEU A 84 -2.96 -9.06 11.14
C LEU A 84 -3.42 -9.67 12.47
N LEU A 85 -4.57 -9.24 12.99
CA LEU A 85 -5.13 -9.74 14.25
C LEU A 85 -5.45 -11.24 14.17
N ASP A 86 -6.07 -11.67 13.08
CA ASP A 86 -6.40 -13.10 12.88
C ASP A 86 -5.14 -13.98 12.92
N LYS A 87 -4.08 -13.57 12.21
CA LYS A 87 -2.78 -14.27 12.22
C LYS A 87 -2.16 -14.27 13.61
N LEU A 88 -2.19 -13.14 14.32
CA LEU A 88 -1.63 -13.03 15.66
C LEU A 88 -2.35 -13.96 16.64
N TYR A 89 -3.67 -14.05 16.56
CA TYR A 89 -4.44 -14.98 17.39
C TYR A 89 -4.24 -16.44 17.01
N GLN A 90 -4.04 -16.75 15.73
CA GLN A 90 -3.70 -18.10 15.30
C GLN A 90 -2.34 -18.53 15.86
N ARG A 91 -1.34 -17.64 15.81
CA ARG A 91 0.03 -17.92 16.29
C ARG A 91 0.14 -17.85 17.82
N ASN A 92 -0.68 -17.03 18.47
CA ASN A 92 -0.69 -16.80 19.92
C ASN A 92 -2.08 -17.06 20.51
N PRO A 93 -2.52 -18.32 20.59
CA PRO A 93 -3.90 -18.63 20.95
C PRO A 93 -4.21 -18.36 22.43
N ALA A 94 -3.21 -18.06 23.27
CA ALA A 94 -3.44 -17.56 24.63
C ALA A 94 -4.04 -16.14 24.64
N MET A 95 -3.74 -15.32 23.64
CA MET A 95 -4.14 -13.91 23.59
C MET A 95 -5.65 -13.75 23.45
N TRP A 96 -6.26 -14.39 22.45
CA TRP A 96 -7.71 -14.32 22.29
C TRP A 96 -8.45 -15.02 23.43
N ARG A 97 -7.86 -16.06 24.05
CA ARG A 97 -8.47 -16.71 25.23
C ARG A 97 -8.50 -15.80 26.45
N ALA A 98 -7.50 -14.94 26.61
CA ALA A 98 -7.46 -13.95 27.69
C ALA A 98 -8.61 -12.92 27.59
N SER A 99 -9.26 -12.79 26.42
CA SER A 99 -10.47 -11.95 26.28
C SER A 99 -11.71 -12.51 26.96
N GLY A 100 -11.73 -13.82 27.29
CA GLY A 100 -12.90 -14.50 27.85
C GLY A 100 -14.05 -14.76 26.86
N LEU A 101 -13.86 -14.43 25.57
CA LEU A 101 -14.87 -14.64 24.53
C LEU A 101 -14.89 -16.09 24.02
N ALA A 102 -16.04 -16.49 23.48
CA ALA A 102 -16.34 -17.88 23.12
C ALA A 102 -15.45 -18.45 22.00
N SER A 103 -14.89 -17.61 21.14
CA SER A 103 -14.06 -18.05 20.02
C SER A 103 -13.04 -16.98 19.60
N ARG A 104 -12.03 -17.41 18.85
CA ARG A 104 -11.07 -16.53 18.18
C ARG A 104 -11.78 -15.50 17.28
N ASP A 105 -12.77 -15.94 16.51
CA ASP A 105 -13.49 -15.07 15.59
C ASP A 105 -14.32 -14.03 16.36
N ALA A 106 -14.96 -14.42 17.47
CA ALA A 106 -15.67 -13.49 18.34
C ALA A 106 -14.74 -12.44 18.97
N ALA A 107 -13.53 -12.84 19.38
CA ALA A 107 -12.52 -11.91 19.88
C ALA A 107 -12.07 -10.92 18.80
N ARG A 108 -11.79 -11.40 17.59
CA ARG A 108 -11.42 -10.55 16.45
C ARG A 108 -12.53 -9.56 16.12
N GLU A 109 -13.77 -10.04 16.02
CA GLU A 109 -14.94 -9.20 15.73
C GLU A 109 -15.18 -8.14 16.79
N ALA A 110 -15.05 -8.48 18.08
CA ALA A 110 -15.19 -7.51 19.16
C ALA A 110 -14.17 -6.36 19.06
N VAL A 111 -12.90 -6.69 18.77
CA VAL A 111 -11.84 -5.68 18.59
C VAL A 111 -12.11 -4.81 17.37
N MET A 112 -12.42 -5.41 16.22
CA MET A 112 -12.68 -4.66 14.99
C MET A 112 -13.95 -3.81 15.09
N PHE A 113 -14.99 -4.32 15.76
CA PHE A 113 -16.21 -3.57 16.04
C PHE A 113 -15.90 -2.35 16.92
N ALA A 114 -15.11 -2.50 17.98
CA ALA A 114 -14.73 -1.38 18.84
C ALA A 114 -13.95 -0.28 18.08
N ILE A 115 -13.08 -0.65 17.14
CA ILE A 115 -12.38 0.31 16.27
C ILE A 115 -13.38 1.03 15.37
N ARG A 116 -14.21 0.27 14.63
CA ARG A 116 -15.11 0.83 13.60
C ARG A 116 -16.27 1.64 14.19
N SER A 117 -16.75 1.29 15.39
CA SER A 117 -17.81 2.02 16.09
C SER A 117 -17.32 3.20 16.92
N GLY A 118 -16.00 3.38 17.07
CA GLY A 118 -15.45 4.30 18.06
C GLY A 118 -15.66 3.85 19.51
N GLY A 119 -16.04 2.58 19.72
CA GLY A 119 -16.26 1.98 21.04
C GLY A 119 -15.00 1.84 21.91
N ALA A 120 -15.23 1.52 23.18
CA ALA A 120 -14.18 1.25 24.16
C ALA A 120 -13.50 -0.11 23.92
N TRP A 121 -12.32 -0.31 24.51
CA TRP A 121 -11.59 -1.58 24.46
C TRP A 121 -12.44 -2.72 25.05
N PRO A 122 -12.72 -3.80 24.29
CA PRO A 122 -13.58 -4.90 24.77
C PRO A 122 -12.97 -5.72 25.91
N GLY A 123 -11.65 -5.73 26.08
CA GLY A 123 -10.96 -6.48 27.13
C GLY A 123 -10.95 -5.78 28.51
N GLY A 124 -11.79 -4.77 28.73
CA GLY A 124 -11.97 -4.15 30.04
C GLY A 124 -10.89 -3.11 30.40
N GLN A 125 -10.06 -3.41 31.40
CA GLN A 125 -9.33 -2.54 32.35
C GLN A 125 -8.41 -1.41 31.80
N VAL A 126 -8.45 -1.10 30.51
CA VAL A 126 -7.60 -0.09 29.89
C VAL A 126 -8.48 0.95 29.18
N PRO A 127 -8.64 2.18 29.73
CA PRO A 127 -9.38 3.25 29.04
C PRO A 127 -8.58 3.89 27.88
N GLN A 128 -7.38 3.37 27.61
CA GLN A 128 -6.43 3.98 26.67
C GLN A 128 -6.77 3.60 25.22
N ARG A 129 -6.50 4.53 24.31
CA ARG A 129 -6.67 4.40 22.85
C ARG A 129 -5.38 4.82 22.15
N GLY A 130 -5.34 4.66 20.84
CA GLY A 130 -4.24 5.14 20.03
C GLY A 130 -2.89 4.57 20.48
N VAL A 131 -1.88 5.44 20.52
CA VAL A 131 -0.51 5.07 20.90
C VAL A 131 -0.42 4.57 22.35
N ASP A 132 -1.28 5.06 23.23
CA ASP A 132 -1.21 4.70 24.65
C ASP A 132 -1.69 3.25 24.88
N ALA A 133 -2.73 2.81 24.14
CA ALA A 133 -3.10 1.39 24.10
C ALA A 133 -1.95 0.50 23.59
N ILE A 134 -1.19 0.94 22.57
CA ILE A 134 -0.02 0.20 22.08
C ILE A 134 1.05 0.11 23.18
N ARG A 135 1.32 1.20 23.91
CA ARG A 135 2.26 1.18 25.04
C ARG A 135 1.86 0.18 26.12
N VAL A 136 0.57 0.14 26.49
CA VAL A 136 0.06 -0.82 27.47
C VAL A 136 0.19 -2.25 26.97
N ALA A 137 -0.11 -2.52 25.70
CA ALA A 137 0.00 -3.85 25.12
C ALA A 137 1.40 -4.47 25.26
N PHE A 138 2.45 -3.63 25.29
CA PHE A 138 3.84 -4.05 25.47
C PHE A 138 4.41 -3.76 26.87
N ALA A 139 3.60 -3.28 27.80
CA ALA A 139 4.02 -3.08 29.19
C ALA A 139 4.21 -4.44 29.88
N PRO A 140 5.26 -4.63 30.70
CA PRO A 140 5.49 -5.91 31.39
C PRO A 140 4.30 -6.33 32.26
N VAL A 141 3.68 -5.37 32.95
CA VAL A 141 2.59 -5.58 33.92
C VAL A 141 1.26 -6.01 33.26
N TYR A 142 1.08 -5.75 31.97
CA TYR A 142 -0.19 -6.03 31.29
C TYR A 142 -0.32 -7.52 30.92
N SER A 143 -1.25 -8.24 31.53
CA SER A 143 -1.45 -9.69 31.31
C SER A 143 -2.63 -10.04 30.41
N GLY A 144 -3.35 -9.04 29.88
CA GLY A 144 -4.51 -9.24 29.02
C GLY A 144 -4.15 -9.60 27.58
N ASP A 145 -5.14 -9.48 26.70
CA ASP A 145 -4.95 -9.68 25.26
C ASP A 145 -4.06 -8.59 24.67
N ARG A 146 -2.75 -8.88 24.54
CA ARG A 146 -1.73 -7.97 23.97
C ARG A 146 -1.92 -7.78 22.47
N ALA A 147 -2.27 -8.85 21.75
CA ALA A 147 -2.45 -8.81 20.30
C ALA A 147 -3.65 -7.93 19.94
N GLY A 148 -4.79 -8.16 20.58
CA GLY A 148 -5.99 -7.35 20.42
C GLY A 148 -5.78 -5.91 20.84
N LEU A 149 -5.14 -5.65 21.99
CA LEU A 149 -4.93 -4.28 22.48
C LEU A 149 -3.98 -3.48 21.57
N MET A 150 -2.93 -4.12 21.03
CA MET A 150 -2.05 -3.49 20.04
C MET A 150 -2.83 -3.12 18.77
N VAL A 151 -3.63 -4.05 18.22
CA VAL A 151 -4.41 -3.79 16.99
C VAL A 151 -5.49 -2.73 17.24
N TYR A 152 -6.13 -2.75 18.41
CA TYR A 152 -7.07 -1.71 18.84
C TYR A 152 -6.40 -0.33 18.91
N GLY A 153 -5.21 -0.24 19.50
CA GLY A 153 -4.42 0.99 19.55
C GLY A 153 -4.04 1.50 18.16
N LEU A 154 -3.58 0.61 17.27
CA LEU A 154 -3.29 0.97 15.88
C LEU A 154 -4.54 1.47 15.15
N GLY A 155 -5.66 0.74 15.22
CA GLY A 155 -6.89 1.11 14.53
C GLY A 155 -7.45 2.44 15.03
N THR A 156 -7.50 2.64 16.34
CA THR A 156 -7.98 3.92 16.92
C THR A 156 -7.05 5.09 16.62
N MET A 157 -5.73 4.89 16.57
CA MET A 157 -4.78 5.90 16.10
C MET A 157 -5.02 6.28 14.64
N LEU A 158 -5.33 5.32 13.75
CA LEU A 158 -5.66 5.63 12.36
C LEU A 158 -6.94 6.48 12.27
N VAL A 159 -7.95 6.15 13.07
CA VAL A 159 -9.20 6.94 13.17
C VAL A 159 -8.91 8.35 13.68
N GLU A 160 -8.05 8.50 14.70
CA GLU A 160 -7.62 9.81 15.21
C GLU A 160 -6.84 10.63 14.17
N ALA A 161 -6.03 9.98 13.34
CA ALA A 161 -5.32 10.64 12.23
C ALA A 161 -6.28 11.17 11.15
N TYR A 162 -7.50 10.63 11.10
CA TYR A 162 -8.62 11.08 10.24
C TYR A 162 -9.64 11.93 11.03
N ASP A 163 -9.24 12.52 12.15
CA ASP A 163 -10.06 13.38 13.01
C ASP A 163 -11.35 12.69 13.52
N GLY A 164 -11.22 11.41 13.88
CA GLY A 164 -12.33 10.62 14.43
C GLY A 164 -13.24 10.00 13.37
N ARG A 165 -12.87 10.05 12.08
CA ARG A 165 -13.74 9.65 10.97
C ARG A 165 -13.19 8.42 10.24
N LEU A 166 -14.09 7.57 9.80
CA LEU A 166 -13.76 6.46 8.89
C LEU A 166 -13.84 6.86 7.41
N HIS A 167 -14.60 7.91 7.12
CA HIS A 167 -14.80 8.41 5.76
C HIS A 167 -14.75 9.94 5.74
N LEU A 168 -13.96 10.47 4.82
CA LEU A 168 -13.88 11.88 4.49
C LEU A 168 -14.98 12.24 3.51
N THR A 169 -15.64 13.37 3.78
CA THR A 169 -16.56 14.04 2.87
C THR A 169 -15.81 15.16 2.15
N LEU A 170 -16.50 15.87 1.26
CA LEU A 170 -15.95 16.97 0.46
C LEU A 170 -15.20 18.06 1.23
N PHE A 171 -15.70 18.40 2.41
CA PHE A 171 -15.22 19.53 3.20
C PHE A 171 -14.09 19.15 4.17
N ASN A 172 -13.73 17.86 4.23
CA ASN A 172 -12.73 17.39 5.19
C ASN A 172 -11.36 17.33 4.48
N GLY A 173 -10.39 18.10 4.98
CA GLY A 173 -8.99 17.95 4.62
C GLY A 173 -8.29 16.95 5.55
N LEU A 174 -7.26 16.28 5.05
CA LEU A 174 -6.35 15.50 5.90
C LEU A 174 -5.17 16.35 6.35
N ASN A 175 -4.67 16.06 7.54
CA ASN A 175 -3.40 16.61 8.01
C ASN A 175 -2.26 15.66 7.65
N ALA A 176 -1.37 16.06 6.72
CA ALA A 176 -0.27 15.22 6.24
C ALA A 176 0.67 14.78 7.38
N GLN A 177 0.94 15.65 8.36
CA GLN A 177 1.78 15.34 9.51
C GLN A 177 1.15 14.28 10.41
N LYS A 178 -0.17 14.32 10.66
CA LYS A 178 -0.87 13.27 11.43
C LYS A 178 -0.74 11.90 10.75
N ILE A 179 -0.86 11.85 9.43
CA ILE A 179 -0.72 10.62 8.65
C ILE A 179 0.73 10.10 8.68
N ALA A 180 1.72 10.99 8.51
CA ALA A 180 3.14 10.62 8.62
C ALA A 180 3.49 10.10 10.03
N ASN A 181 2.98 10.74 11.08
CA ASN A 181 3.14 10.28 12.46
C ASN A 181 2.51 8.89 12.66
N ALA A 182 1.34 8.63 12.06
CA ALA A 182 0.71 7.32 12.09
C ALA A 182 1.59 6.25 11.40
N ALA A 183 2.18 6.54 10.24
CA ALA A 183 3.10 5.63 9.56
C ALA A 183 4.33 5.28 10.42
N HIS A 184 4.93 6.29 11.05
CA HIS A 184 6.04 6.11 11.98
C HIS A 184 5.62 5.23 13.17
N ASN A 185 4.47 5.50 13.78
CA ASN A 185 3.97 4.72 14.91
C ASN A 185 3.68 3.26 14.54
N VAL A 186 3.16 2.99 13.34
CA VAL A 186 2.98 1.62 12.81
C VAL A 186 4.34 0.92 12.69
N THR A 187 5.37 1.63 12.23
CA THR A 187 6.75 1.11 12.16
C THR A 187 7.30 0.78 13.55
N VAL A 188 7.11 1.67 14.53
CA VAL A 188 7.51 1.42 15.92
C VAL A 188 6.76 0.22 16.50
N ALA A 189 5.46 0.08 16.24
CA ALA A 189 4.68 -1.08 16.68
C ALA A 189 5.20 -2.41 16.07
N ALA A 190 5.57 -2.41 14.78
CA ALA A 190 6.20 -3.56 14.15
C ALA A 190 7.53 -3.93 14.81
N TRP A 191 8.37 -2.94 15.13
CA TRP A 191 9.61 -3.16 15.86
C TRP A 191 9.37 -3.68 17.28
N LEU A 192 8.38 -3.14 18.01
CA LEU A 192 8.00 -3.60 19.34
C LEU A 192 7.56 -5.06 19.31
N LEU A 193 6.74 -5.45 18.34
CA LEU A 193 6.28 -6.81 18.14
C LEU A 193 7.45 -7.79 17.94
N ALA A 194 8.47 -7.39 17.16
CA ALA A 194 9.62 -8.24 16.85
C ALA A 194 10.69 -8.30 17.96
N SER A 195 10.72 -7.31 18.88
CA SER A 195 11.84 -7.13 19.81
C SER A 195 11.47 -7.28 21.29
N ARG A 196 10.22 -7.04 21.68
CA ARG A 196 9.83 -7.01 23.10
C ARG A 196 9.79 -8.40 23.71
N ARG A 197 10.43 -8.53 24.88
CA ARG A 197 10.61 -9.79 25.61
C ARG A 197 10.08 -9.71 27.04
N ASP A 198 9.68 -10.85 27.59
CA ASP A 198 9.37 -11.03 29.00
C ASP A 198 10.63 -11.11 29.88
N GLU A 199 10.44 -11.23 31.19
CA GLU A 199 11.53 -11.37 32.18
C GLU A 199 12.36 -12.65 31.96
N GLN A 200 11.79 -13.65 31.29
CA GLN A 200 12.45 -14.90 30.92
C GLN A 200 13.16 -14.82 29.55
N GLY A 201 13.19 -13.64 28.92
CA GLY A 201 13.86 -13.41 27.64
C GLY A 201 13.09 -13.92 26.42
N ARG A 202 11.84 -14.36 26.56
CA ARG A 202 10.99 -14.84 25.45
C ARG A 202 10.20 -13.68 24.86
N LEU A 203 9.91 -13.73 23.56
CA LEU A 203 9.09 -12.70 22.91
C LEU A 203 7.69 -12.63 23.55
N LEU A 204 7.17 -11.41 23.76
CA LEU A 204 5.83 -11.21 24.30
C LEU A 204 4.72 -11.72 23.37
N LEU A 205 4.96 -11.63 22.07
CA LEU A 205 4.07 -12.10 21.00
C LEU A 205 4.91 -12.75 19.91
N LEU A 206 4.51 -13.94 19.47
CA LEU A 206 5.11 -14.65 18.37
C LEU A 206 4.53 -14.15 17.04
N ALA A 207 5.39 -13.69 16.13
CA ALA A 207 4.96 -13.14 14.84
C ALA A 207 5.81 -13.71 13.71
N ASP A 208 6.66 -12.90 13.09
CA ASP A 208 7.57 -13.34 12.04
C ASP A 208 8.61 -14.32 12.59
N ASP A 209 8.99 -15.28 11.75
CA ASP A 209 9.96 -16.32 12.10
C ASP A 209 10.86 -16.60 10.89
N ILE A 210 12.16 -16.66 11.13
CA ILE A 210 13.17 -16.98 10.10
C ILE A 210 14.04 -18.07 10.70
N THR A 211 13.68 -19.31 10.42
CA THR A 211 14.49 -20.50 10.74
C THR A 211 15.16 -21.03 9.46
N PRO A 212 16.14 -21.94 9.58
CA PRO A 212 16.70 -22.63 8.42
C PRO A 212 15.66 -23.43 7.62
N GLU A 213 14.59 -23.93 8.27
CA GLU A 213 13.55 -24.72 7.62
C GLU A 213 12.34 -23.89 7.15
N GLU A 214 12.01 -22.77 7.81
CA GLU A 214 10.80 -22.00 7.53
C GLU A 214 11.03 -20.48 7.60
N ARG A 215 10.46 -19.74 6.64
CA ARG A 215 10.49 -18.27 6.58
C ARG A 215 9.08 -17.71 6.55
N ASN A 216 8.60 -17.26 7.70
CA ASN A 216 7.32 -16.58 7.83
C ASN A 216 7.53 -15.07 8.00
N LEU A 217 7.36 -14.33 6.90
CA LEU A 217 7.35 -12.86 6.87
C LEU A 217 5.95 -12.28 6.68
N SER A 218 4.93 -13.08 7.01
CA SER A 218 3.55 -12.74 6.69
C SER A 218 2.98 -11.63 7.57
N PHE A 219 3.60 -11.32 8.73
CA PHE A 219 3.23 -10.21 9.60
C PHE A 219 3.93 -8.93 9.13
N ALA A 220 5.24 -8.97 8.92
CA ALA A 220 6.01 -7.88 8.32
C ALA A 220 5.37 -7.38 7.02
N ARG A 221 4.84 -8.30 6.19
CA ARG A 221 4.11 -7.94 4.96
C ARG A 221 2.82 -7.14 5.21
N GLU A 222 2.04 -7.45 6.26
CA GLU A 222 0.83 -6.66 6.55
C GLU A 222 1.19 -5.28 7.10
N PHE A 223 2.19 -5.19 7.98
CA PHE A 223 2.72 -3.90 8.43
C PHE A 223 3.23 -3.04 7.27
N GLY A 224 4.01 -3.62 6.35
CA GLY A 224 4.54 -2.92 5.18
C GLY A 224 3.45 -2.36 4.27
N LYS A 225 2.32 -3.05 4.11
CA LYS A 225 1.16 -2.51 3.36
C LYS A 225 0.59 -1.26 4.03
N ILE A 226 0.41 -1.31 5.35
CA ILE A 226 -0.15 -0.18 6.12
C ILE A 226 0.81 1.02 6.06
N ILE A 227 2.10 0.80 6.35
CA ILE A 227 3.14 1.84 6.30
C ILE A 227 3.18 2.48 4.91
N GLY A 228 3.32 1.68 3.85
CA GLY A 228 3.43 2.21 2.49
C GLY A 228 2.20 3.01 2.03
N ARG A 229 0.99 2.61 2.43
CA ARG A 229 -0.23 3.38 2.15
C ARG A 229 -0.25 4.71 2.91
N LEU A 230 0.13 4.71 4.18
CA LEU A 230 0.18 5.93 5.00
C LEU A 230 1.26 6.90 4.52
N ASP A 231 2.47 6.43 4.21
CA ASP A 231 3.56 7.26 3.69
C ASP A 231 3.18 7.88 2.34
N THR A 232 2.60 7.09 1.45
CA THR A 232 2.14 7.59 0.15
C THR A 232 1.03 8.63 0.33
N LEU A 233 0.05 8.37 1.21
CA LEU A 233 -1.03 9.30 1.49
C LEU A 233 -0.52 10.61 2.12
N ALA A 234 0.45 10.54 3.03
CA ALA A 234 1.07 11.72 3.64
C ALA A 234 1.80 12.56 2.58
N ALA A 235 2.63 11.94 1.75
CA ALA A 235 3.39 12.62 0.70
C ALA A 235 2.49 13.32 -0.32
N VAL A 236 1.45 12.62 -0.80
CA VAL A 236 0.50 13.17 -1.77
C VAL A 236 -0.33 14.32 -1.17
N ASN A 237 -0.67 14.23 0.12
CA ASN A 237 -1.43 15.27 0.80
C ASN A 237 -0.57 16.51 1.16
N ASP A 238 0.72 16.35 1.47
CA ASP A 238 1.66 17.46 1.68
C ASP A 238 1.85 18.29 0.41
N GLU A 239 2.07 17.61 -0.72
CA GLU A 239 2.25 18.27 -2.02
C GLU A 239 1.00 19.08 -2.42
N LYS A 240 -0.21 18.60 -2.08
CA LYS A 240 -1.45 19.36 -2.27
C LYS A 240 -1.45 20.64 -1.42
N VAL A 241 -1.13 20.57 -0.13
CA VAL A 241 -1.11 21.77 0.73
C VAL A 241 -0.14 22.79 0.17
N ARG A 242 1.04 22.35 -0.27
CA ARG A 242 2.05 23.19 -0.89
C ARG A 242 1.56 23.80 -2.21
N ARG A 243 1.01 23.00 -3.14
CA ARG A 243 0.49 23.49 -4.42
C ARG A 243 -0.73 24.38 -4.26
N SER A 244 -1.70 24.02 -3.43
CA SER A 244 -2.88 24.86 -3.16
C SER A 244 -2.51 26.18 -2.48
N LEU A 245 -1.50 26.19 -1.60
CA LEU A 245 -0.94 27.43 -1.06
C LEU A 245 -0.25 28.24 -2.16
N LEU A 246 0.56 27.62 -3.01
CA LEU A 246 1.23 28.29 -4.13
C LEU A 246 0.23 28.83 -5.16
N ASP A 247 -0.78 28.07 -5.55
CA ASP A 247 -1.86 28.47 -6.46
C ASP A 247 -2.70 29.61 -5.86
N TYR A 248 -2.96 29.57 -4.55
CA TYR A 248 -3.66 30.64 -3.83
C TYR A 248 -2.82 31.91 -3.73
N LEU A 249 -1.53 31.80 -3.40
CA LEU A 249 -0.60 32.92 -3.38
C LEU A 249 -0.41 33.51 -4.79
N GLN A 250 -0.30 32.66 -5.81
CA GLN A 250 -0.21 33.08 -7.20
C GLN A 250 -1.53 33.71 -7.67
N GLY A 251 -2.68 33.23 -7.21
CA GLY A 251 -4.00 33.84 -7.45
C GLY A 251 -4.22 35.17 -6.73
N LEU A 252 -3.64 35.36 -5.54
CA LEU A 252 -3.65 36.64 -4.81
C LEU A 252 -2.67 37.66 -5.38
N VAL A 253 -1.47 37.22 -5.79
CA VAL A 253 -0.42 38.07 -6.37
C VAL A 253 -0.73 38.40 -7.84
N ALA A 254 -1.36 37.50 -8.59
CA ALA A 254 -1.87 37.76 -9.95
C ALA A 254 -3.27 38.40 -9.95
N GLY A 255 -3.94 38.45 -8.79
CA GLY A 255 -5.29 38.99 -8.60
C GLY A 255 -5.53 40.44 -9.02
N PRO A 256 -4.52 41.34 -9.08
CA PRO A 256 -4.69 42.66 -9.69
C PRO A 256 -4.24 42.75 -11.16
N PHE A 257 -3.65 41.70 -11.76
CA PHE A 257 -2.96 41.78 -13.06
C PHE A 257 -3.38 40.75 -14.12
N LEU A 258 -4.46 39.99 -13.91
CA LEU A 258 -5.07 39.26 -15.02
C LEU A 258 -6.05 40.15 -15.77
N GLN A 259 -5.49 41.11 -16.54
CA GLN A 259 -6.21 41.75 -17.64
C GLN A 259 -6.52 40.67 -18.69
N PHE A 260 -7.78 40.55 -19.10
CA PHE A 260 -8.18 39.72 -20.24
C PHE A 260 -7.37 40.11 -21.48
N ILE A 261 -6.81 39.13 -22.18
CA ILE A 261 -6.30 39.35 -23.54
C ILE A 261 -7.52 39.44 -24.47
N PRO A 262 -7.77 40.57 -25.14
CA PRO A 262 -8.89 40.70 -26.06
C PRO A 262 -8.65 39.85 -27.31
N ILE A 263 -9.58 38.94 -27.62
CA ILE A 263 -9.70 38.30 -28.94
C ILE A 263 -10.53 39.21 -29.85
N GLY A 264 -9.89 40.27 -30.33
CA GLY A 264 -10.44 41.23 -31.28
C GLY A 264 -9.43 41.62 -32.36
N ALA A 265 -9.56 40.98 -33.52
CA ALA A 265 -9.34 41.49 -34.89
C ALA A 265 -8.28 42.58 -35.21
N SER A 266 -7.47 42.28 -36.22
CA SER A 266 -7.28 43.10 -37.45
C SER A 266 -6.69 42.17 -38.53
N ALA A 267 -7.40 41.75 -39.58
CA ALA A 267 -7.72 42.52 -40.79
C ALA A 267 -6.49 43.21 -41.40
N GLY A 268 -5.99 42.62 -42.49
CA GLY A 268 -5.38 43.28 -43.65
C GLY A 268 -4.17 44.21 -43.45
N SER A 269 -3.04 43.77 -44.00
CA SER A 269 -2.28 44.55 -44.99
C SER A 269 -1.43 43.59 -45.82
#